data_AF-A0AA38MCI9-F1
#
_entry.id   AF-A0AA38MCI9-F1
#
_cell.length_a   1.000
_cell.length_b   1.000
_cell.length_c   1.000
_cell.angle_alpha   90.00
_cell.angle_beta   90.00
_cell.angle_gamma   90.00
#
_symmetry.space_group_name_H-M   'P 1'
#
loop_
_entity.id
_entity.type
_entity.pdbx_description
1 polymer ?
#
loop_
_entity_poly.entity_id
_entity_poly.type
_entity_poly.pdbx_seq_one_letter_code
_entity_poly.pdbx_strand_id
1 'polypeptide(L)'
;MRLFQALCRRSRMPNGDIWRGKNRLGIPVTIRDVQKLRNDLEIEEKNMFLLRHSYLTPEQSSGHGRALGKNEANYIKTIVAKKKDFKENITIEEVLGHLRHKEAWD
;
A
#
# COMPACT_ATOMS: atom_id res chain seq x y z
N MET A 1 -8.88 -32.89 33.00
CA MET A 1 -7.48 -32.94 32.51
C MET A 1 -7.23 -32.03 31.29
N ARG A 2 -7.67 -30.76 31.28
CA ARG A 2 -7.38 -29.82 30.17
C ARG A 2 -6.12 -28.98 30.39
N LEU A 3 -5.80 -28.71 31.66
CA LEU A 3 -4.63 -27.93 32.09
C LEU A 3 -3.30 -28.63 31.77
N PHE A 4 -3.21 -29.94 32.02
CA PHE A 4 -2.04 -30.75 31.66
C PHE A 4 -1.79 -30.76 30.14
N GLN A 5 -2.85 -30.91 29.33
CA GLN A 5 -2.74 -30.84 27.87
C GLN A 5 -2.30 -29.46 27.36
N ALA A 6 -2.75 -28.37 28.00
CA ALA A 6 -2.31 -27.01 27.66
C ALA A 6 -0.82 -26.78 28.01
N LEU A 7 -0.36 -27.27 29.16
CA LEU A 7 1.04 -27.14 29.60
C LEU A 7 2.00 -28.00 28.75
N CYS A 8 1.61 -29.24 28.42
CA CYS A 8 2.43 -30.11 27.57
C CYS A 8 2.49 -29.67 26.10
N ARG A 9 1.55 -28.84 25.62
CA ARG A 9 1.62 -28.23 24.28
C ARG A 9 2.66 -27.11 24.18
N ARG A 10 2.99 -26.46 25.30
CA ARG A 10 3.96 -25.35 25.35
C ARG A 10 5.42 -25.81 25.35
N SER A 11 5.71 -27.08 25.67
CA SER A 11 7.10 -27.58 25.72
C SER A 11 7.81 -27.61 24.37
N ARG A 12 7.06 -27.60 23.26
CA ARG A 12 7.58 -27.61 21.88
C ARG A 12 7.61 -26.23 21.23
N MET A 13 7.16 -25.19 21.92
CA MET A 13 7.20 -23.82 21.41
C MET A 13 8.35 -23.05 22.07
N PRO A 14 9.08 -22.22 21.31
CA PRO A 14 10.08 -21.35 21.91
C PRO A 14 9.49 -20.40 22.94
N ASN A 15 10.27 -20.09 23.98
CA ASN A 15 9.94 -19.03 24.93
C ASN A 15 10.21 -17.67 24.27
N GLY A 16 9.19 -16.81 24.16
CA GLY A 16 9.30 -15.46 23.58
C GLY A 16 8.76 -15.39 22.15
N ASP A 17 9.35 -14.53 21.31
CA ASP A 17 8.98 -14.40 19.90
C ASP A 17 9.35 -15.67 19.12
N ILE A 18 8.35 -16.32 18.52
CA ILE A 18 8.51 -17.58 17.80
C ILE A 18 9.27 -17.44 16.47
N TRP A 19 9.37 -16.23 15.90
CA TRP A 19 9.99 -16.00 14.59
C TRP A 19 11.41 -15.42 14.67
N ARG A 20 11.88 -15.06 15.86
CA ARG A 20 13.14 -14.33 16.07
C ARG A 20 13.97 -14.96 17.18
N GLY A 21 15.26 -14.62 17.24
CA GLY A 21 16.17 -15.09 18.27
C GLY A 21 16.75 -16.49 18.03
N LYS A 22 17.37 -17.06 19.07
CA LYS A 22 18.13 -18.32 19.00
C LYS A 22 17.22 -19.54 18.80
N ASN A 23 16.11 -19.59 19.53
CA ASN A 23 15.15 -20.69 19.46
C ASN A 23 13.94 -20.18 18.67
N ARG A 24 13.93 -20.39 17.35
CA ARG A 24 12.83 -19.98 16.46
C ARG A 24 12.14 -21.19 15.86
N LEU A 25 10.88 -21.03 15.48
CA LEU A 25 10.17 -22.03 14.71
C LEU A 25 10.61 -21.93 13.24
N GLY A 26 11.38 -22.91 12.77
CA GLY A 26 11.73 -23.01 11.36
C GLY A 26 10.54 -23.51 10.55
N ILE A 27 10.08 -22.73 9.57
CA ILE A 27 9.10 -23.20 8.59
C ILE A 27 9.88 -23.99 7.52
N PRO A 28 9.61 -25.29 7.33
CA PRO A 28 10.24 -26.05 6.26
C PRO A 28 9.71 -25.57 4.91
N VAL A 29 10.59 -25.50 3.92
CA VAL A 29 10.18 -25.19 2.54
C VAL A 29 9.38 -26.36 2.00
N THR A 30 8.16 -26.10 1.53
CA THR A 30 7.32 -27.12 0.91
C THR A 30 7.58 -27.20 -0.60
N ILE A 31 7.21 -28.32 -1.22
CA ILE A 31 7.31 -28.50 -2.68
C ILE A 31 6.51 -27.41 -3.42
N ARG A 32 5.40 -26.96 -2.84
CA ARG A 32 4.58 -25.88 -3.40
C ARG A 32 5.33 -24.55 -3.44
N ASP A 33 6.10 -24.25 -2.39
CA ASP A 33 6.90 -23.03 -2.32
C ASP A 33 8.00 -23.02 -3.40
N VAL A 34 8.64 -24.17 -3.62
CA VAL A 34 9.64 -24.34 -4.69
C VAL A 34 9.00 -24.16 -6.06
N GLN A 35 7.84 -24.78 -6.30
CA GLN A 35 7.14 -24.65 -7.57
C GLN A 35 6.70 -23.21 -7.83
N LYS A 36 6.21 -22.51 -6.79
CA LYS A 36 5.86 -21.09 -6.90
C LYS A 36 7.07 -20.25 -7.28
N LEU A 37 8.19 -20.42 -6.58
CA LEU A 37 9.43 -19.70 -6.87
C LEU A 37 9.89 -19.93 -8.31
N ARG A 38 9.82 -21.17 -8.79
CA ARG A 38 10.15 -21.49 -10.18
C ARG A 38 9.27 -20.73 -11.18
N ASN A 39 7.96 -20.74 -10.97
CA ASN A 39 7.02 -20.02 -11.85
C ASN A 39 7.29 -18.50 -11.84
N ASP A 40 7.57 -17.93 -10.67
CA ASP A 40 7.87 -16.51 -10.52
C ASP A 40 9.16 -16.13 -11.29
N LEU A 41 10.20 -16.97 -11.21
CA LEU A 41 11.44 -16.79 -11.97
C LEU A 41 11.24 -16.90 -13.48
N GLU A 42 10.40 -17.84 -13.94
CA GLU A 42 10.06 -17.99 -15.36
C GLU A 42 9.32 -16.75 -15.90
N ILE A 43 8.48 -16.11 -15.07
CA ILE A 43 7.82 -14.84 -15.41
C ILE A 43 8.85 -13.69 -15.45
N GLU A 44 9.73 -13.63 -14.45
CA GLU A 44 10.77 -12.62 -14.38
C GLU A 44 11.72 -12.68 -15.59
N GLU A 45 12.12 -13.88 -16.01
CA GLU A 45 12.96 -14.08 -17.19
C GLU A 45 12.29 -13.55 -18.47
N LYS A 46 11.00 -13.85 -18.65
CA LYS A 46 10.21 -13.32 -19.78
C LYS A 46 10.14 -11.79 -19.74
N ASN A 47 9.89 -11.22 -18.57
CA ASN A 47 9.83 -9.77 -18.39
C ASN A 47 11.19 -9.11 -18.67
N MET A 48 12.28 -9.69 -18.17
CA MET A 48 13.63 -9.20 -18.43
C MET A 48 13.95 -9.23 -19.92
N PHE A 49 13.58 -10.30 -20.62
CA PHE A 49 13.80 -10.39 -22.07
C PHE A 49 13.08 -9.26 -22.82
N LEU A 50 11.82 -8.98 -22.48
CA LEU A 50 11.05 -7.89 -23.10
C LEU A 50 11.64 -6.52 -22.77
N LEU A 51 12.01 -6.28 -21.52
CA LEU A 51 12.51 -4.98 -21.06
C LEU A 51 13.92 -4.64 -21.55
N ARG A 52 14.71 -5.64 -21.99
CA ARG A 52 16.05 -5.42 -22.57
C ARG A 52 16.02 -4.74 -23.94
N HIS A 53 14.92 -4.86 -24.67
CA HIS A 53 14.82 -4.39 -26.05
C HIS A 53 13.94 -3.13 -26.12
N SER A 54 14.47 -2.02 -25.62
CA SER A 54 13.75 -0.74 -25.64
C SER A 54 13.57 -0.21 -27.06
N TYR A 55 12.38 0.30 -27.37
CA TYR A 55 12.07 0.89 -28.69
C TYR A 55 12.80 2.21 -28.95
N LEU A 56 12.95 3.07 -27.93
CA LEU A 56 13.66 4.35 -28.03
C LEU A 56 14.95 4.30 -27.22
N THR A 57 15.99 4.94 -27.75
CA THR A 57 17.19 5.23 -26.97
C THR A 57 16.90 6.32 -25.93
N PRO A 58 17.69 6.41 -24.84
CA PRO A 58 17.53 7.46 -23.83
C PRO A 58 17.55 8.88 -24.41
N GLU A 59 18.39 9.10 -25.43
CA GLU A 59 18.50 10.38 -26.14
C GLU A 59 17.21 10.73 -26.88
N GLN A 60 16.64 9.77 -27.62
CA GLN A 60 15.37 9.94 -28.34
C GLN A 60 14.17 10.09 -27.40
N SER A 61 14.23 9.48 -26.23
CA SER A 61 13.20 9.60 -25.20
C SER A 61 13.26 10.96 -24.47
N SER A 62 14.34 11.72 -24.59
CA SER A 62 14.40 13.02 -23.94
C SER A 62 13.33 13.98 -24.50
N GLY A 63 12.44 14.48 -23.65
CA GLY A 63 11.46 15.49 -24.01
C GLY A 63 10.23 15.01 -24.81
N HIS A 64 10.15 13.74 -25.23
CA HIS A 64 9.03 13.23 -26.04
C HIS A 64 7.65 13.44 -25.38
N GLY A 65 7.59 13.31 -24.05
CA GLY A 65 6.36 13.46 -23.27
C GLY A 65 5.95 14.92 -22.99
N ARG A 66 6.81 15.90 -23.28
CA ARG A 66 6.56 17.31 -22.95
C ARG A 66 5.47 17.91 -23.85
N ALA A 67 5.48 17.55 -25.13
CA ALA A 67 4.46 17.99 -26.10
C ALA A 67 3.04 17.50 -25.73
N LEU A 68 2.91 16.44 -24.94
CA LEU A 68 1.62 15.92 -24.53
C LEU A 68 0.94 16.75 -23.44
N GLY A 69 1.63 17.70 -22.81
CA GLY A 69 1.06 18.60 -21.77
C GLY A 69 0.53 17.90 -20.51
N LYS A 70 0.68 16.57 -20.38
CA LYS A 70 0.10 15.77 -19.30
C LYS A 70 0.64 16.17 -17.92
N ASN A 71 1.92 16.52 -17.84
CA ASN A 71 2.54 16.97 -16.59
C ASN A 71 1.95 18.30 -16.13
N GLU A 72 1.72 19.24 -17.04
CA GLU A 72 1.12 20.54 -16.74
C GLU A 72 -0.37 20.38 -16.35
N ALA A 73 -1.12 19.56 -17.08
CA ALA A 73 -2.50 19.24 -16.74
C ALA A 73 -2.62 18.57 -15.35
N ASN A 74 -1.72 17.66 -15.02
CA ASN A 74 -1.68 17.01 -13.71
C ASN A 74 -1.28 18.00 -12.61
N TYR A 75 -0.31 18.88 -12.87
CA TYR A 75 0.10 19.93 -11.95
C TYR A 75 -1.07 20.87 -11.61
N ILE A 76 -1.81 21.34 -12.62
CA ILE A 76 -2.99 22.19 -12.43
C ILE A 76 -4.06 21.45 -11.60
N LYS A 77 -4.37 20.20 -11.96
CA LYS A 77 -5.39 19.40 -11.24
C LYS A 77 -5.02 19.12 -9.79
N THR A 78 -3.74 18.96 -9.48
CA THR A 78 -3.30 18.50 -8.15
C THR A 78 -2.89 19.62 -7.24
N ILE A 79 -2.11 20.58 -7.74
CA ILE A 79 -1.55 21.66 -6.92
C ILE A 79 -2.46 22.87 -6.99
N VAL A 80 -2.83 23.33 -8.18
CA VAL A 80 -3.67 24.54 -8.30
C VAL A 80 -5.08 24.29 -7.74
N ALA A 81 -5.70 23.17 -8.07
CA ALA A 81 -7.06 22.89 -7.59
C ALA A 81 -7.16 22.56 -6.09
N LYS A 82 -6.08 22.07 -5.46
CA LYS A 82 -6.08 21.75 -4.02
C LYS A 82 -5.50 22.85 -3.14
N LYS A 83 -4.71 23.77 -3.70
CA LYS A 83 -4.16 24.91 -2.96
C LYS A 83 -5.29 25.89 -2.65
N LYS A 84 -5.85 25.76 -1.46
CA LYS A 84 -6.75 26.75 -0.88
C LYS A 84 -5.89 27.75 -0.12
N ASP A 85 -5.68 28.92 -0.71
CA ASP A 85 -4.95 30.02 -0.06
C ASP A 85 -5.71 30.58 1.14
N PHE A 86 -7.03 30.39 1.14
CA PHE A 86 -7.94 30.87 2.18
C PHE A 86 -8.83 29.74 2.69
N LYS A 87 -9.24 29.86 3.95
CA LYS A 87 -10.30 29.01 4.52
C LYS A 87 -11.62 29.29 3.79
N GLU A 88 -12.52 28.32 3.83
CA GLU A 88 -13.86 28.51 3.29
C GLU A 88 -14.62 29.58 4.07
N ASN A 89 -15.48 30.32 3.38
CA ASN A 89 -16.34 31.31 4.01
C ASN A 89 -17.34 30.58 4.89
N ILE A 90 -17.48 31.02 6.14
CA ILE A 90 -18.45 30.48 7.09
C ILE A 90 -19.62 31.46 7.14
N THR A 91 -20.83 30.95 6.99
CA THR A 91 -22.06 31.75 7.07
C THR A 91 -22.61 31.81 8.49
N ILE A 92 -23.37 32.85 8.82
CA ILE A 92 -23.94 33.03 10.17
C ILE A 92 -24.93 31.89 10.47
N GLU A 93 -25.65 31.44 9.45
CA GLU A 93 -26.60 30.33 9.50
C GLU A 93 -25.93 29.01 9.90
N GLU A 94 -24.74 28.70 9.36
CA GLU A 94 -23.97 27.51 9.74
C GLU A 94 -23.54 27.55 11.20
N VAL A 95 -23.16 28.72 11.70
CA VAL A 95 -22.75 28.92 13.10
C VAL A 95 -23.94 28.83 14.05
N LEU A 96 -25.04 29.51 13.73
CA LEU A 96 -26.23 29.58 14.59
C LEU A 96 -27.13 28.35 14.45
N GLY A 97 -27.01 27.56 13.38
CA GLY A 97 -27.81 26.35 13.14
C GLY A 97 -27.70 25.30 14.26
N HIS A 98 -26.54 25.21 14.91
CA HIS A 98 -26.34 24.35 16.10
C HIS A 98 -27.35 24.63 17.24
N LEU A 99 -27.83 25.87 17.37
CA LEU A 99 -28.74 26.26 18.45
C LEU A 99 -30.14 25.63 18.29
N ARG A 100 -30.48 25.14 17.10
CA ARG A 100 -31.79 24.54 16.78
C ARG A 100 -31.93 23.07 17.21
N HIS A 101 -30.91 22.47 17.84
CA HIS A 101 -30.93 21.05 18.23
C HIS A 101 -32.04 20.67 19.25
N LYS A 102 -32.69 21.65 19.90
CA LYS A 102 -33.81 21.46 20.84
C LYS A 102 -35.15 21.97 20.32
N GLU A 103 -35.23 22.34 19.05
CA GLU A 103 -36.46 22.83 18.44
C GLU A 103 -37.41 21.63 18.24
N ALA A 104 -38.37 21.45 19.15
CA ALA A 104 -39.44 20.47 19.03
C ALA A 104 -40.59 21.04 18.21
N TRP A 105 -41.28 20.18 17.48
CA TRP A 105 -42.54 20.53 16.82
C TRP A 105 -43.66 20.52 17.87
N ASP A 106 -44.55 21.51 17.84
CA ASP A 106 -45.81 21.52 18.62
C ASP A 106 -46.76 20.40 18.15
#